data_AF-A0A936IH81-F1
#
_entry.id   AF-A0A936IH81-F1
#
_cell.length_a   1.000
_cell.length_b   1.000
_cell.length_c   1.000
_cell.angle_alpha   90.00
_cell.angle_beta   90.00
_cell.angle_gamma   90.00
#
_symmetry.space_group_name_H-M   'P 1'
#
loop_
_entity.id
_entity.type
_entity.pdbx_description
1 polymer ?
#
loop_
_entity_poly.entity_id
_entity_poly.type
_entity_poly.pdbx_seq_one_letter_code
_entity_poly.pdbx_strand_id
1 'polypeptide(L)'
;MARPMPGWLANWLERHQHPVSRWLHYVGIPLTILACVVAGFQLHAWRWDLWWRPVVLLGVGYLLQWVGHLLEGNDMGEVILVKKALGRPYVAVSPRYRADAAK
;
A
#
# COMPACT_ATOMS: atom_id res chain seq x y z
N MET A 1 3.91 4.31 -31.54
CA MET A 1 2.71 3.93 -30.76
C MET A 1 3.11 3.83 -29.30
N ALA A 2 2.50 4.61 -28.41
CA ALA A 2 2.75 4.48 -26.98
C ALA A 2 2.23 3.11 -26.50
N ARG A 3 3.04 2.37 -25.76
CA ARG A 3 2.62 1.09 -25.17
C ARG A 3 1.55 1.38 -24.12
N PRO A 4 0.39 0.68 -24.15
CA PRO A 4 -0.64 0.89 -23.15
C PRO A 4 -0.10 0.61 -21.75
N MET A 5 -0.51 1.43 -20.77
CA MET A 5 -0.11 1.23 -19.38
C MET A 5 -0.57 -0.14 -18.87
N PRO A 6 0.26 -0.86 -18.10
CA PRO A 6 -0.17 -2.09 -17.46
C PRO A 6 -1.39 -1.85 -16.57
N GLY A 7 -2.38 -2.76 -16.60
CA GLY A 7 -3.62 -2.61 -15.83
C GLY A 7 -3.40 -2.46 -14.33
N TRP A 8 -2.40 -3.14 -13.75
CA TRP A 8 -2.05 -2.99 -12.34
C TRP A 8 -1.60 -1.57 -11.99
N LEU A 9 -0.86 -0.91 -12.89
CA LEU A 9 -0.36 0.44 -12.69
C LEU A 9 -1.51 1.44 -12.84
N ALA A 10 -2.39 1.24 -13.82
CA ALA A 10 -3.58 2.05 -13.98
C ALA A 10 -4.47 2.00 -12.72
N ASN A 11 -4.75 0.80 -12.20
CA ASN A 11 -5.52 0.61 -10.97
C ASN A 11 -4.82 1.22 -9.74
N TRP A 12 -3.50 1.14 -9.67
CA TRP A 12 -2.74 1.75 -8.58
C TRP A 12 -2.83 3.28 -8.64
N LEU A 13 -2.66 3.89 -9.83
CA LEU A 13 -2.77 5.34 -10.03
C LEU A 13 -4.19 5.85 -9.77
N GLU A 14 -5.21 5.09 -10.14
CA GLU A 14 -6.61 5.42 -9.86
C GLU A 14 -6.90 5.47 -8.35
N ARG A 15 -6.30 4.57 -7.57
CA ARG A 15 -6.48 4.52 -6.11
C ARG A 15 -5.62 5.52 -5.34
N HIS A 16 -4.61 6.12 -5.96
CA HIS A 16 -3.66 7.03 -5.31
C HIS A 16 -3.50 8.30 -6.15
N GLN A 17 -4.50 9.17 -6.09
CA GLN A 17 -4.51 10.42 -6.85
C GLN A 17 -3.82 11.54 -6.08
N HIS A 18 -3.92 11.55 -4.74
CA HIS A 18 -3.25 12.53 -3.89
C HIS A 18 -1.71 12.44 -4.01
N PRO A 19 -0.99 13.54 -4.32
CA PRO A 19 0.45 13.49 -4.58
C PRO A 19 1.25 13.02 -3.36
N VAL A 20 0.89 13.49 -2.15
CA VAL A 20 1.54 13.05 -0.90
C VAL A 20 1.26 11.56 -0.65
N SER A 21 0.05 11.09 -0.93
CA SER A 21 -0.30 9.67 -0.76
C SER A 21 0.57 8.81 -1.67
N ARG A 22 0.74 9.18 -2.95
CA ARG A 22 1.65 8.48 -3.88
C ARG A 22 3.09 8.45 -3.38
N TRP A 23 3.63 9.57 -2.92
CA TRP A 23 5.00 9.61 -2.38
C TRP A 23 5.17 8.72 -1.16
N LEU A 24 4.22 8.73 -0.23
CA LEU A 24 4.23 7.86 0.93
C LEU A 24 4.24 6.38 0.52
N HIS A 25 3.47 6.01 -0.51
CA HIS A 25 3.45 4.65 -1.03
C HIS A 25 4.73 4.27 -1.78
N TYR A 26 5.32 5.20 -2.55
CA TYR A 26 6.60 4.96 -3.22
C TYR A 26 7.73 4.64 -2.26
N VAL A 27 7.67 5.12 -1.01
CA VAL A 27 8.62 4.75 0.04
C VAL A 27 8.15 3.53 0.83
N GLY A 28 6.87 3.52 1.23
CA GLY A 28 6.31 2.50 2.12
C GLY A 28 6.27 1.09 1.51
N ILE A 29 5.96 0.97 0.21
CA ILE A 29 5.90 -0.33 -0.49
C ILE A 29 7.29 -0.98 -0.53
N PRO A 30 8.37 -0.32 -1.01
CA PRO A 30 9.72 -0.88 -0.97
C PRO A 30 10.17 -1.29 0.44
N LEU A 31 9.87 -0.48 1.47
CA LEU A 31 10.23 -0.84 2.86
C LEU A 31 9.52 -2.11 3.33
N THR A 32 8.24 -2.28 2.99
CA THR A 32 7.46 -3.47 3.32
C THR A 32 7.99 -4.71 2.59
N ILE A 33 8.34 -4.58 1.30
CA ILE A 33 8.96 -5.67 0.53
C ILE A 33 10.32 -6.02 1.13
N LEU A 34 11.14 -5.03 1.46
CA LEU A 34 12.44 -5.22 2.07
C LEU A 34 12.32 -5.90 3.44
N ALA A 35 11.30 -5.59 4.23
CA ALA A 35 11.01 -6.27 5.48
C ALA A 35 10.86 -7.78 5.29
N CYS A 36 10.09 -8.21 4.28
CA CYS A 36 9.89 -9.62 3.96
C CYS A 36 11.20 -10.30 3.51
N VAL A 37 11.99 -9.64 2.66
CA VAL A 37 13.29 -10.16 2.19
C VAL A 37 14.27 -10.31 3.37
N VAL A 38 14.38 -9.29 4.22
CA VAL A 38 15.24 -9.32 5.41
C VAL A 38 14.76 -10.38 6.39
N ALA A 39 13.45 -10.52 6.62
CA ALA A 39 12.90 -11.55 7.49
C ALA A 39 13.26 -12.95 6.97
N GLY A 40 13.06 -13.23 5.68
CA GLY A 40 13.38 -14.52 5.07
C GLY A 40 14.86 -14.86 5.17
N PHE A 41 15.76 -13.91 4.87
CA PHE A 41 17.19 -14.10 4.99
C PHE A 41 17.63 -14.36 6.43
N GLN A 42 17.11 -13.58 7.39
CA GLN A 42 17.48 -13.74 8.80
C GLN A 42 16.93 -15.05 9.39
N LEU A 43 15.73 -15.46 9.01
CA LEU A 43 15.18 -16.76 9.41
C LEU A 43 16.02 -17.91 8.86
N HIS A 44 16.42 -17.84 7.59
CA HIS A 44 17.30 -18.83 6.97
C HIS A 44 18.67 -18.92 7.66
N ALA A 45 19.25 -17.78 8.02
CA ALA A 45 20.54 -17.71 8.72
C ALA A 45 20.42 -17.89 10.26
N TRP A 46 19.23 -18.21 10.78
CA TRP A 46 18.94 -18.36 12.21
C TRP A 46 19.32 -17.13 13.07
N ARG A 47 19.23 -15.92 12.49
CA ARG A 47 19.63 -14.64 13.09
C ARG A 47 18.49 -13.97 13.86
N TRP A 48 18.07 -14.63 14.93
CA TRP A 48 17.01 -14.12 15.83
C TRP A 48 17.42 -12.86 16.59
N ASP A 49 18.71 -12.63 16.81
CA ASP A 49 19.26 -11.42 17.44
C ASP A 49 18.92 -10.13 16.68
N LEU A 50 18.58 -10.23 15.40
CA LEU A 50 18.26 -9.12 14.52
C LEU A 50 16.76 -9.03 14.15
N TRP A 51 15.88 -9.64 14.95
CA TRP A 51 14.43 -9.69 14.72
C TRP A 51 13.79 -8.30 14.54
N TRP A 52 14.34 -7.26 15.18
CA TRP A 52 13.78 -5.92 15.15
C TRP A 52 13.85 -5.28 13.76
N ARG A 53 14.82 -5.66 12.91
CA ARG A 53 15.02 -5.06 11.58
C ARG A 53 13.80 -5.22 10.67
N PRO A 54 13.30 -6.44 10.39
CA PRO A 54 12.10 -6.61 9.59
C PRO A 54 10.86 -6.03 10.27
N VAL A 55 10.78 -6.05 11.61
CA VAL A 55 9.65 -5.45 12.34
C VAL A 55 9.60 -3.94 12.15
N VAL A 56 10.73 -3.24 12.26
CA VAL A 56 10.82 -1.78 12.05
C VAL A 56 10.54 -1.43 10.59
N LEU A 57 11.14 -2.16 9.64
CA LEU A 57 10.90 -1.94 8.20
C LEU A 57 9.42 -2.12 7.85
N LEU A 58 8.80 -3.19 8.36
CA LEU A 58 7.38 -3.48 8.16
C LEU A 58 6.51 -2.41 8.83
N GLY A 59 6.78 -2.09 10.09
CA GLY A 59 6.00 -1.12 10.85
C GLY A 59 6.04 0.27 10.24
N VAL A 60 7.23 0.78 9.90
CA VAL A 60 7.39 2.09 9.24
C VAL A 60 6.81 2.06 7.83
N GLY A 61 7.12 1.02 7.03
CA GLY A 61 6.61 0.91 5.66
C GLY A 61 5.08 0.85 5.60
N TYR A 62 4.46 0.08 6.50
CA TYR A 62 3.01 -0.02 6.62
C TYR A 62 2.40 1.29 7.12
N LEU A 63 3.01 1.94 8.12
CA LEU A 63 2.52 3.22 8.65
C LEU A 63 2.48 4.30 7.56
N LEU A 64 3.51 4.40 6.71
CA LEU A 64 3.52 5.36 5.61
C LEU A 64 2.38 5.11 4.62
N GLN A 65 2.15 3.84 4.23
CA GLN A 65 1.05 3.46 3.35
C GLN A 65 -0.31 3.77 3.98
N TRP A 66 -0.49 3.44 5.25
CA TRP A 66 -1.71 3.73 6.00
C TRP A 66 -2.00 5.23 6.05
N VAL A 67 -0.99 6.07 6.36
CA VAL A 67 -1.14 7.53 6.33
C VAL A 67 -1.51 8.01 4.92
N GLY A 68 -0.91 7.43 3.87
CA GLY A 68 -1.28 7.72 2.49
C GLY A 68 -2.77 7.43 2.22
N HIS A 69 -3.26 6.27 2.64
CA HIS A 69 -4.66 5.88 2.50
C HIS A 69 -5.62 6.77 3.30
N LEU A 70 -5.23 7.21 4.51
CA LEU A 70 -5.99 8.20 5.28
C LEU A 70 -6.11 9.54 4.55
N LEU A 71 -5.01 10.04 3.97
CA LEU A 71 -5.01 11.28 3.20
C LEU A 71 -5.89 11.15 1.95
N GLU A 72 -5.78 10.02 1.25
CA GLU A 72 -6.59 9.69 0.07
C GLU A 72 -8.09 9.62 0.41
N GLY A 73 -8.42 9.03 1.56
CA GLY A 73 -9.79 8.74 1.99
C GLY A 73 -10.32 7.40 1.43
N ASN A 74 -9.44 6.40 1.24
CA ASN A 74 -9.82 5.05 0.84
C ASN A 74 -9.22 3.99 1.78
N ASP A 75 -9.75 2.78 1.70
CA ASP A 75 -9.28 1.65 2.49
C ASP A 75 -8.02 1.03 1.89
N MET A 76 -7.15 0.50 2.77
CA MET A 76 -5.98 -0.29 2.37
C MET A 76 -6.41 -1.59 1.67
N GLY A 77 -5.57 -2.11 0.78
CA GLY A 77 -5.90 -3.29 -0.04
C GLY A 77 -6.29 -4.52 0.79
N GLU A 78 -5.49 -4.86 1.79
CA GLU A 78 -5.74 -5.96 2.72
C GLU A 78 -6.97 -5.72 3.59
N VAL A 79 -7.23 -4.48 4.01
CA VAL A 79 -8.45 -4.10 4.73
C VAL A 79 -9.69 -4.30 3.85
N ILE A 80 -9.61 -3.96 2.55
CA ILE A 80 -10.67 -4.24 1.58
C ILE A 80 -10.90 -5.73 1.46
N LEU A 81 -9.84 -6.55 1.35
CA LEU A 81 -9.97 -8.01 1.27
C LEU A 81 -10.69 -8.57 2.51
N VAL A 82 -10.31 -8.13 3.71
CA VAL A 82 -10.96 -8.52 4.97
C VAL A 82 -12.41 -8.05 5.01
N LYS A 83 -12.69 -6.78 4.71
CA LYS A 83 -14.07 -6.24 4.68
C LYS A 83 -14.93 -7.01 3.69
N LYS A 84 -14.41 -7.30 2.49
CA LYS A 84 -15.09 -8.09 1.45
C LYS A 84 -15.38 -9.51 1.94
N ALA A 85 -14.43 -10.17 2.58
CA ALA A 85 -14.63 -11.51 3.16
C ALA A 85 -15.71 -11.51 4.26
N LEU A 86 -15.85 -10.40 4.98
CA LEU A 86 -16.87 -10.21 6.03
C LEU A 86 -18.20 -9.61 5.52
N GLY A 87 -18.36 -9.41 4.20
CA GLY A 87 -19.55 -8.78 3.63
C GLY A 87 -19.76 -7.31 4.04
N ARG A 88 -18.70 -6.62 4.49
CA ARG A 88 -18.74 -5.23 4.96
C ARG A 88 -18.48 -4.24 3.81
N PRO A 89 -19.08 -3.05 3.85
CA PRO A 89 -18.78 -1.99 2.88
C PRO A 89 -17.33 -1.54 2.99
N TYR A 90 -16.72 -1.19 1.85
CA TYR A 90 -15.35 -0.70 1.75
C TYR A 90 -15.23 0.40 0.70
N VAL A 91 -14.17 1.21 0.78
CA VAL A 91 -13.87 2.29 -0.16
C VAL A 91 -12.59 1.95 -0.92
N ALA A 92 -12.69 1.56 -2.19
CA ALA A 92 -11.50 1.28 -3.01
C ALA A 92 -10.87 2.55 -3.61
N VAL A 93 -11.72 3.45 -4.11
CA VAL A 93 -11.36 4.75 -4.68
C VAL A 93 -12.13 5.81 -3.90
N SER A 94 -11.45 6.87 -3.50
CA SER A 94 -12.05 7.93 -2.69
C SER A 94 -13.19 8.63 -3.44
N PRO A 95 -14.37 8.84 -2.83
CA PRO A 95 -15.46 9.57 -3.47
C PRO A 95 -15.10 11.00 -3.89
N ARG A 96 -14.07 11.58 -3.25
CA ARG A 96 -13.56 12.93 -3.53
C ARG A 96 -13.19 13.13 -5.00
N TYR A 97 -12.67 12.08 -5.64
CA TYR A 97 -12.19 12.15 -7.02
C TYR A 97 -13.20 11.63 -8.04
N ARG A 98 -14.34 11.07 -7.59
CA ARG A 98 -15.45 10.69 -8.48
C ARG A 98 -16.27 11.90 -8.92
N ALA A 99 -16.38 12.94 -8.09
CA ALA A 99 -17.15 14.14 -8.39
C ALA A 99 -16.54 14.97 -9.54
N ASP A 100 -15.22 14.89 -9.72
CA ASP A 100 -14.49 15.65 -10.76
C ASP A 100 -14.61 15.02 -12.16
N ALA A 101 -15.07 13.77 -12.29
CA ALA A 101 -15.28 13.10 -13.57
C ALA A 101 -16.61 13.47 -14.26
N ALA A 102 -17.47 14.24 -13.59
CA ALA A 102 -18.80 14.62 -14.06
C ALA A 102 -18.95 16.11 -14.43
N LYS A 103 -17.83 16.85 -14.54
CA LYS A 103 -17.76 18.19 -15.14
C LYS A 103 -17.00 18.12 -16.46
#